data_AF-A0A7C1VYX0-F1
#
_entry.id   AF-A0A7C1VYX0-F1
#
_cell.length_a   1.000
_cell.length_b   1.000
_cell.length_c   1.000
_cell.angle_alpha   90.00
_cell.angle_beta   90.00
_cell.angle_gamma   90.00
#
_symmetry.space_group_name_H-M   'P 1'
#
loop_
_entity.id
_entity.type
_entity.pdbx_description
1 polymer ?
#
loop_
_entity_poly.entity_id
_entity_poly.type
_entity_poly.pdbx_seq_one_letter_code
_entity_poly.pdbx_strand_id
1 'polypeptide(L)'
;MPSAERLHTNPFNIVGLRGKLRHNEPMSKHTSWRVGGPAQWFYEPADVVDLAQLLLQLPDNIPVFWLGLGSNLLVLDGGIRGVVIHTAGLLNEITLLSDNTLYVEVGVSCAKVARFA
;
A
#
# COMPACT_ATOMS: atom_id res chain seq x y z
N MET A 1 -37.08 -0.74 8.27
CA MET A 1 -36.12 -0.90 7.16
C MET A 1 -35.75 0.48 6.63
N PRO A 2 -34.61 1.06 7.02
CA PRO A 2 -33.99 2.15 6.27
C PRO A 2 -32.80 1.62 5.47
N SER A 3 -32.81 1.98 4.19
CA SER A 3 -31.81 1.78 3.15
C SER A 3 -30.41 2.21 3.60
N ALA A 4 -29.48 1.26 3.65
CA ALA A 4 -28.08 1.48 4.00
C ALA A 4 -27.25 1.87 2.75
N GLU A 5 -27.54 3.02 2.15
CA GLU A 5 -26.53 3.74 1.36
C GLU A 5 -25.63 4.49 2.34
N ARG A 6 -24.70 3.77 2.99
CA ARG A 6 -23.63 4.43 3.74
C ARG A 6 -22.58 4.87 2.74
N LEU A 7 -22.41 6.18 2.67
CA LEU A 7 -21.36 6.92 2.00
C LEU A 7 -20.03 6.12 2.01
N HIS A 8 -19.36 6.03 0.86
CA HIS A 8 -17.98 5.56 0.70
C HIS A 8 -17.00 6.56 1.37
N THR A 9 -17.18 6.80 2.67
CA THR A 9 -16.35 7.71 3.46
C THR A 9 -15.27 6.87 4.10
N ASN A 10 -14.03 7.21 3.76
CA ASN A 10 -12.84 6.85 4.53
C ASN A 10 -13.14 6.90 6.04
N PRO A 11 -12.95 5.80 6.81
CA PRO A 11 -13.35 5.74 8.23
C PRO A 11 -12.56 6.70 9.12
N PHE A 12 -11.46 7.24 8.60
CA PHE A 12 -10.54 8.12 9.31
C PHE A 12 -10.87 9.60 9.06
N ASN A 13 -11.92 9.92 8.30
CA ASN A 13 -12.24 11.29 7.85
C ASN A 13 -11.09 11.99 7.11
N ILE A 14 -10.19 11.23 6.49
CA ILE A 14 -9.06 11.79 5.73
C ILE A 14 -9.60 12.39 4.43
N VAL A 15 -9.15 13.59 4.14
CA VAL A 15 -9.54 14.36 2.96
C VAL A 15 -8.34 14.55 2.02
N GLY A 16 -8.63 14.71 0.73
CA GLY A 16 -7.61 15.05 -0.27
C GLY A 16 -6.73 13.89 -0.75
N LEU A 17 -7.09 12.63 -0.45
CA LEU A 17 -6.40 11.48 -1.02
C LEU A 17 -6.71 11.34 -2.52
N ARG A 18 -5.67 11.12 -3.32
CA ARG A 18 -5.74 10.84 -4.76
C ARG A 18 -5.59 9.35 -5.07
N GLY A 19 -4.93 8.61 -4.19
CA GLY A 19 -4.75 7.17 -4.26
C GLY A 19 -6.05 6.40 -4.06
N LYS A 20 -5.96 5.07 -4.18
CA LYS A 20 -7.12 4.18 -4.05
C LYS A 20 -7.15 3.55 -2.66
N LEU A 21 -8.18 3.87 -1.89
CA LEU A 21 -8.46 3.22 -0.61
C LEU A 21 -9.56 2.17 -0.80
N ARG A 22 -9.28 0.93 -0.41
CA ARG A 22 -10.21 -0.20 -0.46
C ARG A 22 -10.43 -0.77 0.93
N HIS A 23 -11.68 -1.14 1.22
CA HIS A 23 -12.04 -1.86 2.44
C HIS A 23 -12.08 -3.36 2.16
N ASN A 24 -11.63 -4.18 3.10
CA ASN A 24 -11.76 -5.64 3.05
C ASN A 24 -11.12 -6.27 1.79
N GLU A 25 -9.92 -5.82 1.42
CA GLU A 25 -9.21 -6.26 0.20
C GLU A 25 -8.54 -7.63 0.45
N PRO A 26 -8.83 -8.68 -0.34
CA PRO A 26 -8.28 -10.01 -0.11
C PRO A 26 -6.77 -10.06 -0.40
N MET A 27 -5.96 -10.41 0.62
CA MET A 27 -4.50 -10.47 0.49
C MET A 27 -4.02 -11.61 -0.42
N SER A 28 -4.86 -12.60 -0.71
CA SER A 28 -4.60 -13.63 -1.72
C SER A 28 -4.35 -13.08 -3.13
N LYS A 29 -4.80 -11.86 -3.44
CA LYS A 29 -4.50 -11.19 -4.72
C LYS A 29 -3.13 -10.53 -4.76
N HIS A 30 -2.51 -10.31 -3.60
CA HIS A 30 -1.31 -9.46 -3.44
C HIS A 30 -0.11 -10.20 -2.85
N THR A 31 -0.19 -11.52 -2.71
CA THR A 31 0.90 -12.37 -2.19
C THR A 31 1.28 -13.46 -3.19
N SER A 32 2.55 -13.86 -3.21
CA SER A 32 3.05 -14.93 -4.10
C SER A 32 2.41 -16.28 -3.80
N TRP A 33 2.09 -16.53 -2.53
CA TRP A 33 1.39 -17.74 -2.07
C TRP A 33 -0.08 -17.79 -2.49
N ARG A 34 -0.65 -16.66 -2.90
CA ARG A 34 -2.06 -16.53 -3.31
C ARG A 34 -3.06 -16.99 -2.24
N VAL A 35 -2.70 -16.79 -0.98
CA VAL A 35 -3.53 -17.09 0.19
C VAL A 35 -3.63 -15.86 1.09
N GLY A 36 -4.55 -15.94 2.05
CA GLY A 36 -4.67 -14.96 3.12
C GLY A 36 -5.97 -14.17 3.09
N GLY A 37 -6.41 -13.86 4.31
CA GLY A 37 -7.62 -13.10 4.58
C GLY A 37 -7.54 -11.64 4.15
N PRO A 38 -8.57 -10.85 4.48
CA PRO A 38 -8.66 -9.48 4.03
C PRO A 38 -7.71 -8.53 4.77
N ALA A 39 -7.13 -7.57 4.06
CA ALA A 39 -6.68 -6.33 4.67
C ALA A 39 -7.91 -5.50 5.04
N GLN A 40 -7.98 -5.03 6.29
CA GLN A 40 -9.06 -4.17 6.76
C GLN A 40 -9.17 -2.92 5.86
N TRP A 41 -8.05 -2.25 5.66
CA TRP A 41 -7.88 -1.19 4.66
C TRP A 41 -6.66 -1.47 3.80
N PHE A 42 -6.78 -1.22 2.51
CA PHE A 42 -5.70 -1.37 1.54
C PHE A 42 -5.58 -0.10 0.72
N TYR A 43 -4.41 0.50 0.73
CA TYR A 43 -4.17 1.78 0.10
C TYR A 43 -3.06 1.70 -0.94
N GLU A 44 -3.36 2.22 -2.13
CA GLU A 44 -2.42 2.42 -3.22
C GLU A 44 -2.21 3.92 -3.42
N PRO A 45 -1.08 4.48 -2.99
CA PRO A 45 -0.80 5.90 -3.14
C PRO A 45 -0.61 6.26 -4.61
N ALA A 46 -1.07 7.45 -5.01
CA ALA A 46 -0.81 8.00 -6.33
C ALA A 46 0.67 8.43 -6.50
N ASP A 47 1.27 8.96 -5.43
CA ASP A 47 2.67 9.36 -5.35
C ASP A 47 3.11 9.59 -3.88
N VAL A 48 4.35 10.04 -3.66
CA VAL A 48 4.92 10.29 -2.33
C VAL A 48 4.13 11.34 -1.55
N VAL A 49 3.62 12.38 -2.23
CA VAL A 49 2.85 13.45 -1.58
C VAL A 49 1.53 12.91 -1.07
N ASP A 50 0.86 12.10 -1.88
CA ASP A 50 -0.39 11.42 -1.51
C ASP A 50 -0.20 10.45 -0.34
N LEU A 51 0.88 9.66 -0.36
CA LEU A 51 1.27 8.79 0.74
C LEU A 51 1.53 9.58 2.04
N ALA A 52 2.25 10.71 1.95
CA ALA A 52 2.49 11.57 3.09
C ALA A 52 1.19 12.17 3.65
N GLN A 53 0.25 12.57 2.79
CA GLN A 53 -1.06 13.07 3.22
C GLN A 53 -1.86 12.02 3.99
N LEU A 54 -1.85 10.75 3.55
CA LEU A 54 -2.44 9.66 4.32
C LEU A 54 -1.79 9.55 5.69
N LEU A 55 -0.46 9.43 5.74
CA LEU A 55 0.28 9.19 6.98
C LEU A 55 0.13 10.33 8.00
N LEU A 56 0.03 11.58 7.54
CA LEU A 56 -0.18 12.75 8.40
C LEU A 56 -1.57 12.81 9.04
N GLN A 57 -2.59 12.25 8.37
CA GLN A 57 -3.98 12.30 8.82
C GLN A 57 -4.43 10.97 9.47
N LEU A 58 -3.60 9.92 9.41
CA LEU A 58 -3.93 8.63 9.99
C LEU A 58 -3.82 8.71 11.52
N PRO A 59 -4.85 8.28 12.28
CA PRO A 59 -4.74 8.26 13.73
C PRO A 59 -3.62 7.33 14.20
N ASP A 60 -2.84 7.76 15.21
CA ASP A 60 -1.65 7.05 15.70
C ASP A 60 -1.91 5.62 16.18
N ASN A 61 -3.15 5.30 16.56
CA ASN A 61 -3.55 3.98 17.03
C ASN A 61 -3.87 2.99 15.90
N ILE A 62 -3.87 3.43 14.63
CA ILE A 62 -4.14 2.58 13.48
C ILE A 62 -2.81 1.98 12.99
N PRO A 63 -2.64 0.65 13.07
CA PRO A 63 -1.40 0.03 12.61
C PRO A 63 -1.27 0.15 11.10
N VAL A 64 -0.04 0.41 10.64
CA VAL A 64 0.33 0.45 9.23
C VAL A 64 1.18 -0.77 8.89
N PHE A 65 0.84 -1.45 7.80
CA PHE A 65 1.59 -2.57 7.26
C PHE A 65 2.08 -2.24 5.85
N TRP A 66 3.40 -2.27 5.63
CA TRP A 66 3.99 -2.01 4.32
C TRP A 66 4.01 -3.27 3.45
N LEU A 67 3.50 -3.16 2.22
CA LEU A 67 3.45 -4.24 1.25
C LEU A 67 4.16 -3.85 -0.05
N GLY A 68 5.24 -4.57 -0.34
CA GLY A 68 5.86 -4.60 -1.67
C GLY A 68 5.17 -5.64 -2.57
N LEU A 69 5.94 -6.50 -3.23
CA LEU A 69 5.40 -7.55 -4.12
C LEU A 69 4.71 -8.73 -3.39
N GLY A 70 4.73 -8.76 -2.05
CA GLY A 70 4.19 -9.88 -1.27
C GLY A 70 4.90 -11.23 -1.53
N SER A 71 6.16 -11.20 -1.98
CA SER A 71 6.91 -12.40 -2.38
C SER A 71 7.33 -13.32 -1.22
N ASN A 72 7.40 -12.75 -0.01
CA ASN A 72 7.79 -13.46 1.21
C ASN A 72 6.82 -13.17 2.36
N LEU A 73 5.51 -13.20 2.07
CA LEU A 73 4.48 -12.94 3.07
C LEU A 73 3.43 -14.05 3.06
N LEU A 74 3.20 -14.64 4.23
CA LEU A 74 2.08 -15.55 4.51
C LEU A 74 1.07 -14.80 5.38
N VAL A 75 -0.06 -14.43 4.79
CA VAL A 75 -1.17 -13.80 5.52
C VAL A 75 -2.12 -14.89 5.99
N LEU A 76 -2.47 -14.88 7.27
CA LEU A 76 -3.45 -15.81 7.84
C LEU A 76 -4.87 -15.47 7.34
N ASP A 77 -5.81 -16.41 7.45
CA ASP A 77 -7.21 -16.20 7.05
C ASP A 77 -7.91 -15.09 7.86
N GLY A 78 -7.41 -14.79 9.06
CA GLY A 78 -7.85 -13.64 9.86
C GLY A 78 -7.47 -12.27 9.27
N GLY A 79 -6.62 -12.24 8.24
CA GLY A 79 -6.28 -11.02 7.52
C GLY A 79 -5.30 -10.10 8.26
N ILE A 80 -5.28 -8.82 7.84
CA ILE A 80 -4.42 -7.78 8.40
C ILE A 80 -5.30 -6.63 8.92
N ARG A 81 -5.16 -6.28 10.19
CA ARG A 81 -5.84 -5.12 10.81
C ARG A 81 -5.10 -3.83 10.49
N GLY A 82 -5.83 -2.71 10.44
CA GLY A 82 -5.28 -1.40 10.11
C GLY A 82 -5.18 -1.15 8.62
N VAL A 83 -4.15 -0.42 8.20
CA VAL A 83 -3.94 -0.01 6.81
C VAL A 83 -2.74 -0.73 6.21
N VAL A 84 -2.98 -1.51 5.17
CA VAL A 84 -1.94 -2.03 4.28
C VAL A 84 -1.62 -0.97 3.23
N ILE A 85 -0.36 -0.55 3.15
CA ILE A 85 0.13 0.38 2.13
C ILE A 85 0.87 -0.45 1.08
N HIS A 86 0.31 -0.50 -0.13
CA HIS A 86 0.90 -1.22 -1.25
C HIS A 86 1.67 -0.27 -2.15
N THR A 87 2.96 -0.51 -2.32
CA THR A 87 3.84 0.35 -3.13
C THR A 87 4.34 -0.33 -4.39
N ALA A 88 4.21 -1.64 -4.54
CA ALA A 88 4.81 -2.36 -5.66
C ALA A 88 4.28 -1.86 -7.02
N GLY A 89 5.19 -1.47 -7.92
CA GLY A 89 4.84 -0.92 -9.24
C GLY A 89 4.31 0.51 -9.23
N LEU A 90 3.99 1.06 -8.05
CA LEU A 90 3.83 2.49 -7.76
C LEU A 90 5.18 3.02 -7.27
N LEU A 91 5.38 4.34 -7.12
CA LEU A 91 6.64 4.90 -6.58
C LEU A 91 7.88 4.18 -7.14
N ASN A 92 8.08 4.26 -8.47
CA ASN A 92 8.88 3.32 -9.25
C ASN A 92 10.03 4.00 -10.01
N GLU A 93 10.45 5.19 -9.57
CA GLU A 93 11.59 5.93 -10.12
C GLU A 93 12.94 5.31 -9.70
N ILE A 94 13.89 5.33 -10.65
CA ILE A 94 15.30 4.99 -10.44
C ILE A 94 16.12 6.10 -11.09
N THR A 95 17.01 6.73 -10.33
CA THR A 95 17.84 7.85 -10.80
C THR A 95 19.30 7.66 -10.39
N LEU A 96 20.23 7.80 -11.34
CA LEU A 96 21.67 7.79 -11.07
C LEU A 96 22.09 9.13 -10.45
N LEU A 97 22.53 9.12 -9.21
CA LEU A 97 23.00 10.33 -8.51
C LEU A 97 24.52 10.56 -8.74
N SER A 98 25.27 9.48 -8.95
CA SER A 98 26.70 9.47 -9.29
C SER A 98 27.07 8.07 -9.79
N ASP A 99 28.29 7.88 -10.28
CA ASP A 99 28.79 6.63 -10.89
C ASP A 99 28.51 5.34 -10.08
N ASN A 100 28.38 5.45 -8.76
CA ASN A 100 28.14 4.29 -7.87
C ASN A 100 26.95 4.47 -6.93
N THR A 101 26.06 5.44 -7.16
CA THR A 101 24.92 5.70 -6.27
C THR A 101 23.62 5.85 -7.05
N LEU A 102 22.63 5.03 -6.71
CA LEU A 102 21.26 5.13 -7.23
C LEU A 102 20.31 5.65 -6.16
N TYR A 103 19.48 6.62 -6.53
CA TYR A 103 18.20 6.85 -5.88
C TYR A 103 17.18 5.84 -6.43
N VAL A 104 16.48 5.14 -5.55
CA VAL A 104 15.49 4.12 -5.91
C VAL A 104 14.27 4.29 -5.03
N GLU A 105 13.11 4.46 -5.64
CA GLU A 105 11.85 4.53 -4.90
C GLU A 105 11.40 3.14 -4.41
N VAL A 106 10.59 3.14 -3.34
CA VAL A 106 10.22 1.94 -2.56
C VAL A 106 9.44 0.90 -3.35
N GLY A 107 8.78 1.26 -4.45
CA GLY A 107 8.00 0.33 -5.26
C GLY A 107 8.78 -0.32 -6.41
N VAL A 108 10.05 0.04 -6.58
CA VAL A 108 10.95 -0.60 -7.54
C VAL A 108 11.33 -2.00 -7.06
N SER A 109 11.16 -3.01 -7.92
CA SER A 109 11.59 -4.37 -7.58
C SER A 109 13.11 -4.53 -7.61
N CYS A 110 13.67 -5.38 -6.74
CA CYS A 110 15.10 -5.68 -6.75
C CYS A 110 15.58 -6.19 -8.13
N ALA A 111 14.75 -6.95 -8.82
CA ALA A 111 15.04 -7.42 -10.18
C ALA A 111 15.10 -6.29 -11.21
N LYS A 112 14.38 -5.18 -11.02
CA LYS A 112 14.48 -3.98 -11.87
C LYS A 112 15.74 -3.19 -11.54
N VAL A 113 16.09 -3.02 -10.26
CA VAL A 113 17.34 -2.37 -9.83
C VAL A 113 18.57 -3.10 -10.38
N ALA A 114 18.63 -4.42 -10.24
CA ALA A 114 19.77 -5.23 -10.69
C ALA A 114 19.98 -5.23 -12.21
N ARG A 115 18.95 -4.90 -13.01
CA ARG A 115 19.06 -4.75 -14.47
C ARG A 115 19.46 -3.34 -14.89
N PHE A 116 19.27 -2.36 -14.02
CA PHE A 116 19.65 -0.97 -14.27
C PHE A 116 21.15 -0.75 -13.99
N ALA A 117 21.69 -1.43 -12.97
CA ALA A 117 23.08 -1.36 -12.54
C ALA A 117 24.00 -2.34 -13.29
#